data_AF-A0AA38C455-F1
#
_entry.id   AF-A0AA38C455-F1
#
_cell.length_a   1.000
_cell.length_b   1.000
_cell.length_c   1.000
_cell.angle_alpha   90.00
_cell.angle_beta   90.00
_cell.angle_gamma   90.00
#
_symmetry.space_group_name_H-M   'P 1'
#
loop_
_entity.id
_entity.type
_entity.pdbx_description
1 polymer ?
#
loop_
_entity_poly.entity_id
_entity_poly.type
_entity_poly.pdbx_seq_one_letter_code
_entity_poly.pdbx_strand_id
1 'polypeptide(L)'
;MQGTSIKLFLITSIDSWTEMKNAFRLQYGDKTDPRFLLSEFENIKNNPNESVHDFNIRFNKTLRIFPVNLRPCDESCLIKYVDAFDKKVAYYLRDKNPGTLRQAFTMALQIENNINAIGKPPKRE
;
A
#
# COMPACT_ATOMS: atom_id res chain seq x y z
N MET A 1 -32.96 -11.02 -22.29
CA MET A 1 -32.04 -11.27 -21.16
C MET A 1 -31.23 -12.52 -21.49
N GLN A 2 -30.07 -12.35 -22.12
CA GLN A 2 -29.20 -13.47 -22.45
C GLN A 2 -28.19 -13.62 -21.30
N GLY A 3 -28.28 -14.76 -20.61
CA GLY A 3 -27.37 -15.09 -19.52
C GLY A 3 -25.95 -15.22 -20.05
N THR A 4 -25.05 -14.41 -19.50
CA THR A 4 -23.63 -14.50 -19.77
C THR A 4 -23.12 -15.83 -19.25
N SER A 5 -22.99 -16.80 -20.16
CA SER A 5 -22.33 -18.08 -19.90
C SER A 5 -20.88 -17.79 -19.54
N ILE A 6 -20.54 -17.94 -18.27
CA ILE A 6 -19.15 -17.92 -17.81
C ILE A 6 -18.51 -19.18 -18.40
N LYS A 7 -17.84 -19.03 -19.55
CA LYS A 7 -16.94 -20.06 -20.08
C LYS A 7 -15.92 -20.34 -18.98
N LEU A 8 -16.07 -21.47 -18.29
CA LEU A 8 -14.97 -22.13 -17.62
C LEU A 8 -13.92 -22.38 -18.72
N PHE A 9 -12.90 -21.54 -18.78
CA PHE A 9 -11.71 -21.85 -19.55
C PHE A 9 -11.13 -23.14 -18.96
N LEU A 10 -11.23 -24.23 -19.73
CA LEU A 10 -10.41 -25.40 -19.53
C LEU A 10 -8.96 -24.92 -19.69
N ILE A 11 -8.25 -24.77 -18.58
CA ILE A 11 -6.83 -24.44 -18.58
C ILE A 11 -6.10 -25.69 -19.06
N THR A 12 -5.83 -25.79 -20.37
CA THR A 12 -5.28 -27.00 -20.97
C THR A 12 -3.77 -27.14 -20.81
N SER A 13 -3.04 -26.09 -20.42
CA SER A 13 -1.75 -26.19 -19.73
C SER A 13 -1.41 -24.85 -19.07
N ILE A 14 -0.67 -24.91 -17.97
CA ILE A 14 -0.05 -23.76 -17.30
C ILE A 14 1.44 -23.94 -17.51
N ASP A 15 2.07 -23.07 -18.28
CA ASP A 15 3.44 -23.28 -18.74
C ASP A 15 4.46 -22.46 -17.94
N SER A 16 3.97 -21.62 -17.01
CA SER A 16 4.81 -20.83 -16.12
C SER A 16 4.26 -20.70 -14.70
N TRP A 17 5.17 -20.52 -13.75
CA TRP A 17 4.82 -20.20 -12.36
C TRP A 17 3.97 -18.93 -12.23
N THR A 18 4.17 -17.97 -13.14
CA THR A 18 3.39 -16.72 -13.17
C THR A 18 1.95 -16.99 -13.59
N GLU A 19 1.74 -17.77 -14.65
CA GLU A 19 0.40 -18.18 -15.08
C GLU A 19 -0.32 -19.02 -14.01
N MET A 20 0.40 -19.93 -13.34
CA MET A 20 -0.16 -20.72 -12.24
C MET A 20 -0.72 -19.84 -11.14
N LYS A 21 0.08 -18.88 -10.66
CA LYS A 21 -0.34 -17.95 -9.60
C LYS A 21 -1.52 -17.09 -10.04
N ASN A 22 -1.55 -16.67 -11.30
CA ASN A 22 -2.64 -15.87 -11.85
C ASN A 22 -3.93 -16.68 -11.93
N ALA A 23 -3.88 -17.90 -12.47
CA ALA A 23 -5.01 -18.82 -12.55
C ALA A 23 -5.57 -19.14 -11.16
N PHE A 24 -4.69 -19.45 -10.20
CA PHE A 24 -5.08 -19.71 -8.82
C PHE A 24 -5.77 -18.49 -8.17
N ARG A 25 -5.22 -17.28 -8.35
CA ARG A 25 -5.85 -16.03 -7.85
C ARG A 25 -7.17 -15.70 -8.57
N LEU A 26 -7.30 -16.00 -9.86
CA LEU A 26 -8.56 -15.80 -10.59
C LEU A 26 -9.66 -16.73 -10.10
N GLN A 27 -9.30 -17.99 -9.81
CA GLN A 27 -10.26 -19.02 -9.39
C GLN A 27 -10.61 -18.93 -7.90
N TYR A 28 -9.60 -18.72 -7.04
CA TYR A 28 -9.71 -18.82 -5.58
C TYR A 28 -9.31 -17.54 -4.84
N GLY A 29 -8.79 -16.53 -5.54
CA GLY A 29 -8.42 -15.26 -4.93
C GLY A 29 -9.64 -14.44 -4.54
N ASP A 30 -9.41 -13.49 -3.64
CA ASP A 30 -10.43 -12.56 -3.19
C ASP A 30 -10.97 -11.77 -4.40
N LYS A 31 -12.27 -11.86 -4.65
CA LYS A 31 -12.94 -11.23 -5.81
C LYS A 31 -13.30 -9.78 -5.51
N THR A 32 -12.50 -9.11 -4.68
CA THR A 32 -12.71 -7.72 -4.30
C THR A 32 -12.76 -6.87 -5.57
N ASP A 33 -13.82 -6.07 -5.70
CA ASP A 33 -14.03 -5.22 -6.86
C ASP A 33 -12.81 -4.29 -7.06
N PRO A 34 -12.17 -4.29 -8.25
CA PRO A 34 -11.07 -3.39 -8.56
C PRO A 34 -11.32 -1.92 -8.23
N ARG A 35 -12.56 -1.46 -8.40
CA ARG A 35 -12.98 -0.08 -8.09
C ARG A 35 -12.94 0.19 -6.59
N PHE A 36 -13.27 -0.83 -5.79
CA PHE A 36 -13.16 -0.75 -4.34
C PHE A 36 -11.69 -0.66 -3.92
N LEU A 37 -10.80 -1.49 -4.51
CA LEU A 37 -9.37 -1.45 -4.23
C LEU A 37 -8.73 -0.09 -4.57
N LEU A 38 -9.06 0.46 -5.74
CA LEU A 38 -8.62 1.79 -6.14
C LEU A 38 -9.12 2.87 -5.17
N SER A 39 -10.41 2.83 -4.81
CA SER A 39 -10.97 3.75 -3.82
C SER A 39 -10.28 3.64 -2.45
N GLU A 40 -10.00 2.43 -1.96
CA GLU A 40 -9.25 2.25 -0.72
C GLU A 40 -7.85 2.84 -0.81
N PHE A 41 -7.14 2.61 -1.92
CA PHE A 41 -5.82 3.18 -2.14
C PHE A 41 -5.86 4.71 -2.24
N GLU A 42 -6.81 5.28 -2.98
CA GLU A 42 -6.98 6.72 -3.14
C GLU A 42 -7.37 7.43 -1.85
N ASN A 43 -8.04 6.73 -0.93
CA ASN A 43 -8.48 7.30 0.34
C ASN A 43 -7.57 6.90 1.52
N ILE A 44 -6.50 6.14 1.29
CA ILE A 44 -5.59 5.74 2.35
C ILE A 44 -4.92 6.97 2.97
N LYS A 45 -5.09 7.12 4.27
CA LYS A 45 -4.49 8.14 5.13
C LYS A 45 -3.99 7.48 6.41
N ASN A 46 -2.93 8.02 7.00
CA ASN A 46 -2.51 7.65 8.34
C ASN A 46 -3.53 8.21 9.34
N ASN A 47 -4.02 7.34 10.22
CA ASN A 47 -5.01 7.74 11.21
C ASN A 47 -4.34 8.52 12.36
N PRO A 48 -5.02 9.47 13.03
CA PRO A 48 -4.40 10.32 14.06
C PRO A 48 -3.70 9.59 15.21
N ASN A 49 -4.14 8.37 15.54
CA ASN A 49 -3.59 7.56 16.63
C ASN A 49 -2.86 6.31 16.13
N GLU A 50 -2.60 6.22 14.84
CA GLU A 50 -1.90 5.07 14.23
C GLU A 50 -0.42 5.39 14.09
N SER A 51 0.43 4.52 14.62
CA SER A 51 1.88 4.66 14.47
C SER A 51 2.30 4.56 13.00
N VAL A 52 3.43 5.16 12.64
CA VAL A 52 4.00 5.00 11.29
C VAL A 52 4.25 3.52 10.96
N HIS A 53 4.64 2.72 11.96
CA HIS A 53 4.85 1.28 11.78
C HIS A 53 3.57 0.56 11.33
N ASP A 54 2.47 0.77 12.06
CA ASP A 54 1.19 0.14 11.75
C ASP A 54 0.64 0.63 10.41
N PHE A 55 0.80 1.92 10.13
CA PHE A 55 0.44 2.49 8.85
C PHE A 55 1.20 1.88 7.68
N ASN A 56 2.52 1.66 7.83
CA ASN A 56 3.33 1.02 6.78
C ASN A 56 2.86 -0.41 6.48
N ILE A 57 2.48 -1.16 7.52
CA ILE A 57 1.92 -2.51 7.36
C ILE A 57 0.61 -2.44 6.58
N ARG A 58 -0.31 -1.55 6.97
CA ARG A 58 -1.61 -1.38 6.31
C ARG A 58 -1.45 -0.93 4.86
N PHE A 59 -0.60 0.06 4.60
CA PHE A 59 -0.33 0.56 3.26
C PHE A 59 0.23 -0.54 2.35
N ASN A 60 1.21 -1.32 2.83
CA ASN A 60 1.76 -2.43 2.06
C ASN A 60 0.72 -3.53 1.80
N LYS A 61 -0.15 -3.81 2.77
CA LYS A 61 -1.26 -4.77 2.60
C LYS A 61 -2.21 -4.30 1.49
N THR A 62 -2.59 -3.02 1.47
CA THR A 62 -3.41 -2.43 0.40
C THR A 62 -2.75 -2.55 -0.97
N LEU A 63 -1.42 -2.43 -1.07
CA LEU A 63 -0.73 -2.61 -2.35
C LEU A 63 -0.66 -4.09 -2.80
N ARG A 64 -0.61 -5.05 -1.87
CA ARG A 64 -0.46 -6.48 -2.18
C ARG A 64 -1.74 -7.12 -2.70
N ILE A 65 -2.90 -6.59 -2.30
CA ILE A 65 -4.20 -7.10 -2.74
C ILE A 65 -4.50 -6.75 -4.21
N PHE A 66 -3.87 -5.72 -4.77
CA PHE A 66 -4.03 -5.38 -6.19
C PHE A 66 -3.63 -6.56 -7.10
N PRO A 67 -4.45 -6.85 -8.13
CA PRO A 67 -4.01 -7.61 -9.29
C PRO A 67 -2.80 -6.96 -9.94
N VAL A 68 -1.88 -7.77 -10.48
CA VAL A 68 -0.59 -7.29 -11.04
C VAL A 68 -0.81 -6.22 -12.12
N ASN A 69 -1.84 -6.37 -12.94
CA ASN A 69 -2.18 -5.46 -14.03
C ASN A 69 -2.91 -4.18 -13.58
N LEU A 70 -3.34 -4.08 -12.32
CA LEU A 70 -4.06 -2.93 -11.77
C LEU A 70 -3.29 -2.24 -10.64
N ARG A 71 -2.13 -2.77 -10.27
CA ARG A 71 -1.29 -2.19 -9.23
C ARG A 71 -0.81 -0.80 -9.68
N PRO A 72 -0.96 0.25 -8.87
CA PRO A 72 -0.40 1.56 -9.16
C PRO A 72 1.12 1.47 -9.36
N CYS A 73 1.68 2.33 -10.23
CA CYS A 73 3.12 2.37 -10.43
C CYS A 73 3.85 2.84 -9.16
N ASP A 74 5.15 2.54 -9.06
CA ASP A 74 5.94 2.82 -7.86
C ASP A 74 5.97 4.31 -7.51
N GLU A 75 6.00 5.18 -8.52
CA GLU A 75 5.96 6.63 -8.33
C GLU A 75 4.62 7.09 -7.74
N SER A 76 3.49 6.60 -8.26
CA SER A 76 2.17 6.87 -7.69
C SER A 76 2.05 6.34 -6.26
N CYS A 77 2.61 5.17 -5.97
CA CYS A 77 2.64 4.61 -4.62
C CYS A 77 3.43 5.51 -3.65
N LEU A 78 4.58 6.02 -4.10
CA LEU A 78 5.44 6.90 -3.30
C LEU A 78 4.76 8.24 -3.01
N ILE A 79 4.24 8.91 -4.04
CA ILE A 79 3.50 10.17 -3.90
C ILE A 79 2.34 9.96 -2.93
N LYS A 80 1.57 8.88 -3.14
CA LYS A 80 0.41 8.58 -2.30
C LYS A 80 0.80 8.36 -0.84
N TYR A 81 1.91 7.67 -0.60
CA TYR A 81 2.42 7.43 0.74
C TYR A 81 2.81 8.73 1.46
N VAL A 82 3.54 9.63 0.78
CA VAL A 82 3.91 10.94 1.36
C VAL A 82 2.67 11.78 1.67
N ASP A 83 1.69 11.78 0.77
CA ASP A 83 0.43 12.51 0.95
C ASP A 83 -0.52 11.86 1.96
N ALA A 84 -0.25 10.63 2.41
CA ALA A 84 -1.12 9.95 3.34
C ALA A 84 -0.95 10.42 4.79
N PHE A 85 0.18 11.06 5.12
CA PHE A 85 0.45 11.55 6.46
C PHE A 85 -0.16 12.92 6.75
N ASP A 86 -0.20 13.25 8.04
CA ASP A 86 -0.49 14.58 8.53
C ASP A 86 0.55 15.61 8.06
N LYS A 87 0.28 16.90 8.32
CA LYS A 87 1.16 17.99 7.88
C LYS A 87 2.60 17.83 8.36
N LYS A 88 2.82 17.26 9.56
CA LYS A 88 4.15 17.24 10.19
C LYS A 88 5.03 16.17 9.58
N VAL A 89 4.58 14.91 9.55
CA VAL A 89 5.37 13.81 8.95
C VAL A 89 5.49 14.01 7.44
N ALA A 90 4.42 14.42 6.76
CA ALA A 90 4.45 14.68 5.32
C ALA A 90 5.42 15.81 4.94
N TYR A 91 5.52 16.88 5.75
CA TYR A 91 6.50 17.95 5.53
C TYR A 91 7.93 17.42 5.52
N TYR A 92 8.33 16.68 6.57
CA TYR A 92 9.69 16.14 6.64
C TYR A 92 9.98 15.09 5.57
N LEU A 93 8.99 14.31 5.13
CA LEU A 93 9.16 13.38 4.02
C LEU A 93 9.39 14.13 2.69
N ARG A 94 8.64 15.19 2.42
CA ARG A 94 8.84 16.02 1.22
C ARG A 94 10.22 16.69 1.23
N ASP A 95 10.64 17.22 2.37
CA ASP A 95 11.97 17.82 2.55
C ASP A 95 13.11 16.81 2.29
N LYS A 96 12.97 15.57 2.77
CA LYS A 96 13.95 14.50 2.54
C LYS A 96 13.92 13.91 1.13
N ASN A 97 12.83 14.11 0.39
CA ASN A 97 12.64 13.67 -0.99
C ASN A 97 13.08 12.19 -1.24
N PRO A 98 12.45 11.19 -0.59
CA PRO A 98 12.81 9.79 -0.78
C PRO A 98 12.64 9.36 -2.24
N GLY A 99 13.61 8.62 -2.79
CA GLY A 99 13.55 8.15 -4.18
C GLY A 99 12.78 6.84 -4.38
N THR A 100 12.42 6.15 -3.30
CA THR A 100 11.68 4.87 -3.36
C THR A 100 10.72 4.75 -2.18
N LEU A 101 9.66 3.95 -2.35
CA LEU A 101 8.72 3.66 -1.26
C LEU A 101 9.40 3.02 -0.04
N ARG A 102 10.40 2.15 -0.27
CA ARG A 102 11.18 1.54 0.80
C ARG A 102 11.95 2.58 1.62
N GLN A 103 12.61 3.53 0.94
CA GLN A 103 13.28 4.63 1.63
C GLN A 103 12.29 5.49 2.40
N ALA A 104 11.14 5.79 1.81
CA ALA A 104 10.09 6.57 2.48
C ALA A 104 9.62 5.88 3.77
N PHE A 105 9.41 4.56 3.77
CA PHE A 105 9.03 3.80 4.97
C PHE A 105 10.06 3.94 6.10
N THR A 106 11.34 3.78 5.76
CA THR A 106 12.43 3.92 6.74
C THR A 106 12.53 5.36 7.27
N MET A 107 12.45 6.35 6.38
CA MET A 107 12.53 7.76 6.78
C MET A 107 11.35 8.19 7.64
N ALA A 108 10.14 7.75 7.34
CA ALA A 108 8.96 8.06 8.12
C ALA A 108 9.09 7.56 9.57
N LEU A 109 9.62 6.34 9.77
CA LEU A 109 9.89 5.79 11.10
C LEU A 109 10.93 6.63 11.87
N GLN A 110 11.99 7.06 11.19
CA GLN A 110 13.00 7.93 11.81
C GLN A 110 12.41 9.29 12.19
N ILE A 111 11.57 9.87 11.33
CA ILE A 111 10.88 11.14 11.59
C ILE A 111 9.97 11.02 12.82
N GLU A 112 9.13 9.98 12.90
CA GLU A 112 8.25 9.74 14.05
C GLU A 112 9.06 9.60 15.34
N ASN A 113 10.13 8.80 15.33
CA ASN A 113 11.00 8.65 16.49
C ASN A 113 11.64 9.97 16.94
N ASN A 114 12.09 10.80 16.00
CA ASN A 114 12.67 12.11 16.30
C ASN A 114 11.62 13.07 16.88
N ILE A 115 10.40 13.08 16.33
CA ILE A 115 9.29 13.89 16.84
C ILE A 115 8.94 13.47 18.28
N ASN A 116 8.87 12.17 18.53
CA ASN A 116 8.56 11.61 19.84
C ASN A 116 9.68 11.85 20.86
N ALA A 117 10.93 11.92 20.42
CA ALA A 117 12.06 12.26 21.28
C ALA A 117 12.04 13.74 21.69
N ILE A 118 11.73 14.65 20.77
CA ILE A 118 11.63 16.10 21.03
C ILE A 118 10.45 16.42 21.97
N GLY A 119 9.36 15.66 21.87
CA GLY A 119 8.18 15.83 22.73
C GLY A 119 8.34 15.36 24.18
N LYS A 120 9.46 14.69 24.53
CA LYS A 120 9.70 14.24 25.91
C LYS A 120 10.38 15.36 26.71
N PRO A 121 9.82 15.79 27.86
CA PRO A 121 10.51 16.71 28.75
C PRO A 121 11.83 16.09 29.24
N PRO A 122 12.88 16.89 29.50
CA PRO A 122 14.13 16.37 30.04
C PRO A 122 13.84 15.67 31.38
N LYS A 123 14.34 14.43 31.53
CA LYS A 123 14.34 13.75 32.83
C LYS A 123 15.16 14.61 33.78
N ARG A 124 14.52 15.13 34.83
CA ARG A 124 15.24 15.73 35.96
C ARG A 124 15.90 14.58 36.72
N GLU A 125 17.22 14.58 36.75
CA GLU A 125 18.03 13.73 37.64
C GLU A 125 17.93 14.21 39.10
#